data_AF-A0A1Q3PYJ3-F1
#
_entry.id   AF-A0A1Q3PYJ3-F1
#
_cell.length_a   1.000
_cell.length_b   1.000
_cell.length_c   1.000
_cell.angle_alpha   90.00
_cell.angle_beta   90.00
_cell.angle_gamma   90.00
#
_symmetry.space_group_name_H-M   'P 1'
#
loop_
_entity.id
_entity.type
_entity.pdbx_description
1 polymer ?
#
loop_
_entity_poly.entity_id
_entity_poly.type
_entity_poly.pdbx_seq_one_letter_code
_entity_poly.pdbx_strand_id
1 'polypeptide(L)'
;MKNLLLIVSLLVFSTAMRAQIFINTGNENLEKYKQENPNINIYDESKQGNQPPKEAPKAAETAPTATTPQSATQHLTTPPVDGDYPPNAEPGKCYARCLTQDQFEFKEEQVIDKPAYFKTEVTPAVYGTDFDTIVLKKSYIKKVEIPAEYDVTTEDVQVKAATTKWQKGKADASCLSANPADCQVWCLVEVPAVFKKVTKKTLKTPATYREEVVPAVTKVVEKKIVVEAAKTNKVEVPATYKTVMNKVLVKKGGFQEWREVLCADKLNEQRILAIQKALKAEGYDPGPFDNIFGTKTKEALIKFQQDKGLPVGNLNMETLKSLGIK
;
A
#
# COMPACT_ATOMS: atom_id res chain seq x y z
N MET A 1 0.02 1.58 -38.99
CA MET A 1 1.24 0.95 -39.54
C MET A 1 1.93 0.16 -38.43
N LYS A 2 2.05 -1.16 -38.66
CA LYS A 2 2.98 -2.16 -38.09
C LYS A 2 3.32 -2.14 -36.58
N ASN A 3 2.82 -3.19 -35.91
CA ASN A 3 3.51 -4.16 -35.04
C ASN A 3 4.64 -3.70 -34.10
N LEU A 4 4.53 -4.07 -32.82
CA LEU A 4 5.38 -5.14 -32.28
C LEU A 4 4.77 -5.79 -31.02
N LEU A 5 4.57 -7.12 -31.09
CA LEU A 5 4.34 -8.01 -29.96
C LEU A 5 5.51 -7.97 -28.97
N LEU A 6 5.25 -8.03 -27.68
CA LEU A 6 6.18 -8.62 -26.71
C LEU A 6 5.38 -9.46 -25.71
N ILE A 7 5.49 -10.77 -25.92
CA ILE A 7 5.00 -11.84 -25.06
C ILE A 7 6.01 -11.97 -23.92
N VAL A 8 5.58 -11.76 -22.68
CA VAL A 8 6.31 -12.25 -21.49
C VAL A 8 5.45 -13.34 -20.87
N SER A 9 5.85 -14.59 -21.13
CA SER A 9 5.29 -15.78 -20.52
C SER A 9 5.96 -15.98 -19.15
N LEU A 10 5.17 -15.89 -18.08
CA LEU A 10 5.53 -16.35 -16.75
C LEU A 10 4.28 -16.96 -16.12
N LEU A 11 4.11 -18.25 -16.35
CA LEU A 11 3.29 -19.14 -15.53
C LEU A 11 4.27 -19.88 -14.61
N VAL A 12 4.03 -19.86 -13.29
CA VAL A 12 3.50 -21.02 -12.52
C VAL A 12 3.18 -20.56 -11.09
N PHE A 13 1.88 -20.55 -10.79
CA PHE A 13 1.16 -20.86 -9.54
C PHE A 13 1.70 -20.38 -8.17
N SER A 14 0.96 -19.47 -7.53
CA SER A 14 0.38 -19.76 -6.20
C SER A 14 -0.81 -18.84 -5.88
N THR A 15 -1.92 -19.50 -5.56
CA THR A 15 -3.12 -19.13 -4.80
C THR A 15 -3.56 -17.65 -4.66
N ALA A 16 -4.84 -17.46 -4.99
CA ALA A 16 -5.63 -16.25 -4.89
C ALA A 16 -5.50 -15.53 -3.53
N MET A 17 -5.05 -14.27 -3.55
CA MET A 17 -5.52 -13.28 -2.57
C MET A 17 -6.62 -12.46 -3.21
N ARG A 18 -7.86 -12.97 -3.14
CA ARG A 18 -9.03 -12.11 -3.22
C ARG A 18 -9.06 -11.29 -1.94
N ALA A 19 -8.89 -9.98 -2.03
CA ALA A 19 -9.15 -9.08 -0.91
C ALA A 19 -10.64 -9.24 -0.52
N GLN A 20 -10.91 -9.94 0.57
CA GLN A 20 -12.24 -10.06 1.15
C GLN A 20 -12.47 -8.85 2.05
N ILE A 21 -13.28 -7.92 1.58
CA ILE A 21 -13.76 -6.80 2.39
C ILE A 21 -14.99 -7.28 3.14
N PHE A 22 -14.90 -7.38 4.46
CA PHE A 22 -16.04 -7.65 5.32
C PHE A 22 -16.78 -6.33 5.58
N ILE A 23 -18.00 -6.22 5.05
CA ILE A 23 -18.88 -5.08 5.31
C ILE A 23 -20.08 -5.62 6.08
N ASN A 24 -20.30 -5.11 7.28
CA ASN A 24 -21.47 -5.45 8.11
C ASN A 24 -22.75 -5.05 7.34
N THR A 25 -23.61 -6.03 7.09
CA THR A 25 -24.73 -6.00 6.13
C THR A 25 -25.96 -5.18 6.56
N GLY A 26 -25.81 -4.28 7.54
CA GLY A 26 -26.87 -3.36 7.98
C GLY A 26 -26.91 -1.99 7.28
N ASN A 27 -26.13 -1.78 6.21
CA ASN A 27 -26.00 -0.47 5.56
C ASN A 27 -26.97 -0.31 4.38
N GLU A 28 -27.92 0.64 4.49
CA GLU A 28 -28.90 0.99 3.43
C GLU A 28 -28.25 1.43 2.10
N ASN A 29 -26.95 1.74 2.10
CA ASN A 29 -26.21 2.14 0.89
C ASN A 29 -25.60 0.98 0.10
N LEU A 30 -25.82 -0.28 0.52
CA LEU A 30 -25.21 -1.46 -0.12
C LEU A 30 -25.60 -1.62 -1.59
N GLU A 31 -26.86 -1.32 -1.93
CA GLU A 31 -27.37 -1.44 -3.30
C GLU A 31 -26.77 -0.39 -4.25
N LYS A 32 -26.52 0.82 -3.74
CA LYS A 32 -25.81 1.86 -4.48
C LYS A 32 -24.37 1.44 -4.79
N TYR A 33 -23.71 0.81 -3.83
CA TYR A 33 -22.32 0.37 -3.96
C TYR A 33 -22.15 -0.79 -4.97
N LYS A 34 -23.13 -1.69 -5.05
CA LYS A 34 -23.19 -2.77 -6.05
C LYS A 34 -23.36 -2.24 -7.47
N GLN A 35 -24.15 -1.17 -7.65
CA GLN A 35 -24.34 -0.52 -8.95
C GLN A 35 -23.07 0.19 -9.45
N GLU A 36 -22.34 0.82 -8.54
CA GLU A 36 -21.11 1.56 -8.89
C GLU A 36 -19.90 0.63 -9.10
N ASN A 37 -19.97 -0.64 -8.68
CA ASN A 37 -18.84 -1.59 -8.73
C ASN A 37 -19.26 -3.03 -9.12
N PRO A 38 -19.59 -3.29 -10.40
CA PRO A 38 -20.19 -4.56 -10.84
C PRO A 38 -19.27 -5.80 -10.78
N ASN A 39 -17.97 -5.62 -10.51
CA ASN A 39 -16.97 -6.70 -10.46
C ASN A 39 -16.59 -7.12 -9.03
N ILE A 40 -17.27 -6.60 -7.99
CA ILE A 40 -17.00 -6.95 -6.59
C ILE A 40 -17.99 -8.03 -6.13
N ASN A 41 -17.46 -9.14 -5.63
CA ASN A 41 -18.27 -10.24 -5.08
C ASN A 41 -18.49 -10.02 -3.57
N ILE A 42 -19.71 -9.65 -3.19
CA ILE A 42 -20.09 -9.34 -1.80
C ILE A 42 -20.67 -10.61 -1.16
N TYR A 43 -20.05 -11.08 -0.09
CA TYR A 43 -20.53 -12.25 0.66
C TYR A 43 -21.61 -11.83 1.66
N ASP A 44 -22.74 -12.53 1.65
CA ASP A 44 -23.90 -12.31 2.54
C ASP A 44 -24.00 -13.49 3.52
N GLU A 45 -23.66 -13.25 4.79
CA GLU A 45 -23.69 -14.26 5.86
C GLU A 45 -25.10 -14.76 6.19
N SER A 46 -26.17 -14.08 5.74
CA SER A 46 -27.55 -14.52 5.99
C SER A 46 -27.96 -15.77 5.19
N LYS A 47 -27.11 -16.24 4.26
CA LYS A 47 -27.40 -17.38 3.37
C LYS A 47 -26.63 -18.67 3.67
N GLN A 48 -25.90 -18.77 4.77
CA GLN A 48 -25.31 -20.04 5.21
C GLN A 48 -26.02 -20.57 6.45
N GLY A 49 -26.62 -21.75 6.31
CA GLY A 49 -27.43 -22.40 7.33
C GLY A 49 -26.66 -22.64 8.62
N ASN A 50 -27.39 -22.46 9.72
CA ASN A 50 -26.99 -22.79 11.09
C ASN A 50 -26.33 -24.17 11.18
N GLN A 51 -25.07 -24.18 11.60
CA GLN A 51 -24.50 -25.32 12.29
C GLN A 51 -23.80 -24.83 13.57
N PRO A 52 -24.31 -25.15 14.76
CA PRO A 52 -23.76 -24.64 16.02
C PRO A 52 -22.47 -25.41 16.41
N PRO A 53 -21.49 -24.76 17.06
CA PRO A 53 -20.37 -25.47 17.67
C PRO A 53 -20.78 -26.16 18.98
N LYS A 54 -20.12 -27.29 19.24
CA LYS A 54 -20.39 -28.34 20.24
C LYS A 54 -20.17 -27.92 21.71
N GLU A 55 -20.97 -28.51 22.60
CA GLU A 55 -20.90 -28.48 24.08
C GLU A 55 -19.62 -29.06 24.70
N ALA A 56 -19.26 -28.56 25.89
CA ALA A 56 -19.14 -29.31 27.17
C ALA A 56 -18.47 -28.45 28.28
N PRO A 57 -18.58 -28.76 29.61
CA PRO A 57 -19.60 -29.53 30.33
C PRO A 57 -20.23 -28.78 31.54
N LYS A 58 -21.38 -29.30 31.98
CA LYS A 58 -22.13 -28.97 33.20
C LYS A 58 -21.48 -29.60 34.44
N ALA A 59 -21.59 -28.93 35.59
CA ALA A 59 -21.55 -29.55 36.91
C ALA A 59 -22.71 -29.01 37.76
N ALA A 60 -23.34 -29.92 38.51
CA ALA A 60 -24.64 -29.79 39.14
C ALA A 60 -24.59 -29.51 40.65
N GLU A 61 -25.77 -29.14 41.17
CA GLU A 61 -26.31 -29.42 42.52
C GLU A 61 -25.75 -28.68 43.74
N THR A 62 -26.58 -27.89 44.42
CA THR A 62 -27.50 -28.38 45.47
C THR A 62 -28.33 -27.23 46.07
N ALA A 63 -29.61 -27.51 46.32
CA ALA A 63 -30.48 -26.73 47.20
C ALA A 63 -30.20 -27.07 48.68
N PRO A 64 -30.73 -26.31 49.64
CA PRO A 64 -31.86 -26.91 50.35
C PRO A 64 -33.03 -25.96 50.64
N THR A 65 -34.19 -26.59 50.59
CA THR A 65 -35.52 -26.18 51.03
C THR A 65 -35.59 -26.05 52.56
N ALA A 66 -36.31 -25.04 53.06
CA ALA A 66 -36.95 -25.10 54.37
C ALA A 66 -38.32 -24.36 54.34
N THR A 67 -39.38 -25.17 54.30
CA THR A 67 -40.78 -24.92 54.68
C THR A 67 -40.84 -24.42 56.14
N THR A 68 -41.71 -23.52 56.64
CA THR A 68 -43.20 -23.43 56.78
C THR A 68 -43.46 -22.20 57.72
N PRO A 69 -44.68 -21.74 58.09
CA PRO A 69 -46.03 -21.95 57.57
C PRO A 69 -46.81 -20.65 57.24
N GLN A 70 -47.93 -20.90 56.55
CA GLN A 70 -49.05 -20.01 56.28
C GLN A 70 -49.47 -19.14 57.48
N SER A 71 -49.77 -17.87 57.20
CA SER A 71 -50.81 -17.15 57.91
C SER A 71 -51.74 -16.54 56.88
N ALA A 72 -52.99 -16.98 56.92
CA ALA A 72 -54.06 -16.53 56.07
C ALA A 72 -54.42 -15.09 56.40
N THR A 73 -54.51 -14.23 55.40
CA THR A 73 -55.42 -13.11 55.44
C THR A 73 -56.03 -12.95 54.06
N GLN A 74 -57.36 -13.02 54.04
CA GLN A 74 -58.19 -12.99 52.85
C GLN A 74 -58.23 -11.58 52.23
N HIS A 75 -58.59 -11.56 50.95
CA HIS A 75 -59.17 -10.43 50.20
C HIS A 75 -58.23 -9.33 49.72
N LEU A 76 -57.92 -9.31 48.41
CA LEU A 76 -58.77 -8.77 47.36
C LEU A 76 -58.22 -9.22 46.01
N THR A 77 -59.08 -9.83 45.21
CA THR A 77 -58.84 -10.16 43.80
C THR A 77 -58.41 -8.92 43.03
N THR A 78 -57.18 -8.91 42.53
CA THR A 78 -56.77 -7.99 41.46
C THR A 78 -57.63 -8.27 40.22
N PRO A 79 -58.42 -7.29 39.73
CA PRO A 79 -59.13 -7.45 38.46
C PRO A 79 -58.13 -7.52 37.29
N PRO A 80 -58.54 -8.07 36.14
CA PRO A 80 -57.67 -8.30 34.99
C PRO A 80 -57.07 -6.99 34.49
N VAL A 81 -55.78 -7.02 34.18
CA VAL A 81 -55.03 -5.90 33.59
C VAL A 81 -55.33 -5.83 32.10
N ASP A 82 -56.57 -5.46 31.75
CA ASP A 82 -56.96 -5.13 30.38
C ASP A 82 -57.83 -3.85 30.37
N GLY A 83 -57.26 -2.77 29.84
CA GLY A 83 -57.98 -1.88 28.93
C GLY A 83 -58.40 -0.49 29.41
N ASP A 84 -59.39 -0.40 30.30
CA ASP A 84 -60.27 0.79 30.32
C ASP A 84 -60.26 1.61 31.62
N TYR A 85 -59.63 1.11 32.69
CA TYR A 85 -59.69 1.72 34.02
C TYR A 85 -58.29 1.96 34.62
N PRO A 86 -58.15 2.95 35.53
CA PRO A 86 -56.89 3.22 36.24
C PRO A 86 -56.47 2.04 37.13
N PRO A 87 -55.22 1.56 37.03
CA PRO A 87 -54.72 0.55 37.96
C PRO A 87 -54.54 1.17 39.35
N ASN A 88 -54.90 0.42 40.41
CA ASN A 88 -54.79 0.83 41.82
C ASN A 88 -55.57 2.12 42.17
N ALA A 89 -56.77 2.29 41.63
CA ALA A 89 -57.62 3.43 41.97
C ALA A 89 -58.05 3.40 43.44
N GLU A 90 -57.92 4.54 44.13
CA GLU A 90 -58.38 4.68 45.51
C GLU A 90 -59.83 5.21 45.57
N PRO A 91 -60.67 4.73 46.50
CA PRO A 91 -62.01 5.27 46.70
C PRO A 91 -62.01 6.79 46.97
N GLY A 92 -62.88 7.53 46.27
CA GLY A 92 -63.02 8.98 46.43
C GLY A 92 -62.03 9.84 45.63
N LYS A 93 -61.18 9.21 44.81
CA LYS A 93 -60.30 9.86 43.82
C LYS A 93 -60.80 9.62 42.40
N CYS A 94 -60.52 10.57 41.51
CA CYS A 94 -60.90 10.49 40.10
C CYS A 94 -59.64 10.49 39.26
N TYR A 95 -59.66 9.75 38.14
CA TYR A 95 -58.51 9.62 37.28
C TYR A 95 -58.91 9.86 35.84
N ALA A 96 -58.02 10.48 35.07
CA ALA A 96 -58.17 10.62 33.63
C ALA A 96 -56.82 10.41 32.94
N ARG A 97 -56.86 9.89 31.72
CA ARG A 97 -55.70 9.94 30.82
C ARG A 97 -55.55 11.38 30.35
N CYS A 98 -54.46 12.03 30.76
CA CYS A 98 -54.15 13.40 30.37
C CYS A 98 -53.11 13.38 29.24
N LEU A 99 -53.14 14.38 28.35
CA LEU A 99 -52.15 14.51 27.28
C LEU A 99 -50.82 14.98 27.86
N THR A 100 -49.82 14.11 27.85
CA THR A 100 -48.44 14.46 28.24
C THR A 100 -47.59 14.76 27.00
N GLN A 101 -46.60 15.64 27.14
CA GLN A 101 -45.65 15.93 26.06
C GLN A 101 -44.52 14.91 26.00
N ASP A 102 -43.95 14.73 24.81
CA ASP A 102 -42.77 13.91 24.57
C ASP A 102 -41.56 14.47 25.33
N GLN A 103 -40.85 13.61 26.06
CA GLN A 103 -39.61 13.98 26.72
C GLN A 103 -38.42 13.49 25.90
N PHE A 104 -37.57 14.44 25.50
CA PHE A 104 -36.36 14.18 24.73
C PHE A 104 -35.12 14.42 25.58
N GLU A 105 -34.09 13.63 25.35
CA GLU A 105 -32.77 13.81 25.92
C GLU A 105 -31.75 13.89 24.77
N PHE A 106 -30.77 14.78 24.91
CA PHE A 106 -29.67 14.86 23.97
C PHE A 106 -28.56 13.94 24.44
N LYS A 107 -28.25 12.93 23.63
CA LYS A 107 -27.20 11.96 23.92
C LYS A 107 -25.99 12.22 23.01
N GLU A 108 -24.82 12.24 23.61
CA GLU A 108 -23.54 12.29 22.88
C GLU A 108 -23.23 10.93 22.26
N GLU A 109 -22.93 10.93 20.97
CA GLU A 109 -22.48 9.76 20.23
C GLU A 109 -21.21 10.09 19.43
N GLN A 110 -20.16 9.28 19.60
CA GLN A 110 -18.93 9.38 18.82
C GLN A 110 -19.11 8.64 17.50
N VAL A 111 -19.11 9.39 16.40
CA VAL A 111 -19.26 8.84 15.04
C VAL A 111 -17.93 8.98 14.29
N ILE A 112 -17.57 7.96 13.51
CA ILE A 112 -16.38 8.00 12.63
C ILE A 112 -16.58 9.12 11.61
N ASP A 113 -15.72 10.14 11.65
CA ASP A 113 -15.69 11.19 10.63
C ASP A 113 -14.86 10.76 9.42
N LYS A 114 -13.70 10.14 9.67
CA LYS A 114 -12.84 9.57 8.61
C LYS A 114 -12.35 8.19 9.05
N PRO A 115 -12.50 7.15 8.22
CA PRO A 115 -12.05 5.80 8.57
C PRO A 115 -10.52 5.73 8.54
N ALA A 116 -9.97 4.73 9.25
CA ALA A 116 -8.55 4.42 9.17
C ALA A 116 -8.21 3.93 7.76
N TYR A 117 -7.04 4.30 7.25
CA TYR A 117 -6.56 3.89 5.95
C TYR A 117 -5.05 3.73 5.93
N PHE A 118 -4.53 3.00 4.94
CA PHE A 118 -3.10 2.81 4.73
C PHE A 118 -2.58 3.80 3.68
N LYS A 119 -1.56 4.56 4.05
CA LYS A 119 -0.78 5.39 3.14
C LYS A 119 0.45 4.61 2.70
N THR A 120 0.68 4.54 1.39
CA THR A 120 1.87 3.90 0.82
C THR A 120 2.95 4.93 0.60
N GLU A 121 4.11 4.74 1.23
CA GLU A 121 5.31 5.57 1.02
C GLU A 121 6.36 4.75 0.26
N VAL A 122 6.81 5.29 -0.87
CA VAL A 122 7.77 4.63 -1.76
C VAL A 122 9.13 5.25 -1.55
N THR A 123 10.09 4.44 -1.10
CA THR A 123 11.51 4.80 -1.07
C THR A 123 12.13 4.35 -2.40
N PRO A 124 12.68 5.29 -3.21
CA PRO A 124 13.20 4.96 -4.53
C PRO A 124 14.43 4.04 -4.44
N ALA A 125 14.71 3.32 -5.53
CA ALA A 125 15.90 2.49 -5.63
C ALA A 125 17.18 3.35 -5.69
N VAL A 126 18.22 2.91 -5.01
CA VAL A 126 19.55 3.53 -5.06
C VAL A 126 20.37 2.84 -6.14
N TYR A 127 20.92 3.63 -7.06
CA TYR A 127 21.75 3.15 -8.16
C TYR A 127 23.22 3.46 -7.89
N GLY A 128 24.08 2.51 -8.23
CA GLY A 128 25.53 2.65 -8.23
C GLY A 128 26.13 2.35 -9.60
N THR A 129 27.43 2.56 -9.72
CA THR A 129 28.22 2.32 -10.92
C THR A 129 29.22 1.20 -10.65
N ASP A 130 29.19 0.17 -11.47
CA ASP A 130 30.13 -0.94 -11.47
C ASP A 130 30.98 -0.89 -12.75
N PHE A 131 32.22 -1.38 -12.69
CA PHE A 131 33.18 -1.28 -13.80
C PHE A 131 33.59 -2.66 -14.29
N ASP A 132 33.16 -3.02 -15.50
CA ASP A 132 33.52 -4.28 -16.15
C ASP A 132 34.67 -4.05 -17.15
N THR A 133 35.70 -4.91 -17.11
CA THR A 133 36.80 -4.87 -18.08
C THR A 133 36.53 -5.85 -19.21
N ILE A 134 36.26 -5.34 -20.41
CA ILE A 134 36.06 -6.17 -21.61
C ILE A 134 37.34 -6.23 -22.45
N VAL A 135 37.69 -7.42 -22.93
CA VAL A 135 38.81 -7.62 -23.86
C VAL A 135 38.32 -7.31 -25.27
N LEU A 136 38.76 -6.19 -25.85
CA LEU A 136 38.41 -5.81 -27.23
C LEU A 136 39.22 -6.61 -28.25
N LYS A 137 40.51 -6.81 -27.95
CA LYS A 137 41.42 -7.60 -28.78
C LYS A 137 42.25 -8.49 -27.86
N LYS A 138 42.24 -9.80 -28.14
CA LYS A 138 43.03 -10.77 -27.37
C LYS A 138 44.53 -10.56 -27.63
N SER A 139 45.36 -10.90 -26.65
CA SER A 139 46.80 -10.95 -26.83
C SER A 139 47.16 -12.02 -27.86
N TYR A 140 48.18 -11.76 -28.67
CA TYR A 140 48.67 -12.72 -29.65
C TYR A 140 50.18 -12.62 -29.78
N ILE A 141 50.79 -13.69 -30.30
CA ILE A 141 52.23 -13.77 -30.52
C ILE A 141 52.52 -13.31 -31.95
N LYS A 142 53.35 -12.28 -32.10
CA LYS A 142 53.86 -11.82 -33.39
C LYS A 142 55.25 -12.41 -33.60
N LYS A 143 55.44 -13.14 -34.69
CA LYS A 143 56.77 -13.62 -35.11
C LYS A 143 57.44 -12.52 -35.94
N VAL A 144 58.58 -12.04 -35.47
CA VAL A 144 59.41 -11.04 -36.16
C VAL A 144 60.61 -11.76 -36.77
N GLU A 145 60.78 -11.60 -38.08
CA GLU A 145 61.87 -12.21 -38.84
C GLU A 145 63.20 -11.53 -38.55
N ILE A 146 64.20 -12.33 -38.20
CA ILE A 146 65.60 -11.92 -38.11
C ILE A 146 66.29 -12.46 -39.37
N PRO A 147 66.72 -11.57 -40.29
CA PRO A 147 67.26 -11.98 -41.58
C PRO A 147 68.58 -12.74 -41.42
N ALA A 148 68.86 -13.62 -42.38
CA ALA A 148 70.10 -14.40 -42.40
C ALA A 148 71.34 -13.52 -42.59
N GLU A 149 72.38 -13.78 -41.81
CA GLU A 149 73.69 -13.14 -41.94
C GLU A 149 74.60 -14.00 -42.84
N TYR A 150 75.29 -13.36 -43.77
CA TYR A 150 76.16 -14.01 -44.73
C TYR A 150 77.59 -13.51 -44.60
N ASP A 151 78.54 -14.43 -44.64
CA ASP A 151 79.96 -14.10 -44.76
C ASP A 151 80.37 -14.13 -46.23
N VAL A 152 81.21 -13.19 -46.65
CA VAL A 152 81.68 -13.08 -48.04
C VAL A 152 83.19 -13.24 -48.02
N THR A 153 83.65 -14.45 -48.32
CA THR A 153 85.07 -14.75 -48.44
C THR A 153 85.49 -14.60 -49.90
N THR A 154 86.67 -14.00 -50.11
CA THR A 154 87.25 -13.83 -51.45
C THR A 154 88.51 -14.68 -51.52
N GLU A 155 88.50 -15.68 -52.40
CA GLU A 155 89.63 -16.58 -52.62
C GLU A 155 90.23 -16.33 -54.01
N ASP A 156 91.56 -16.23 -54.07
CA ASP A 156 92.31 -16.13 -55.31
C ASP A 156 92.43 -17.53 -55.92
N VAL A 157 91.53 -17.85 -56.87
CA VAL A 157 91.57 -19.13 -57.57
C VAL A 157 92.48 -18.99 -58.78
N GLN A 158 93.53 -19.81 -58.82
CA GLN A 158 94.45 -19.87 -59.94
C GLN A 158 93.71 -20.39 -61.18
N VAL A 159 93.47 -19.51 -62.16
CA VAL A 159 92.77 -19.89 -63.40
C VAL A 159 93.75 -20.33 -64.48
N LYS A 160 95.02 -19.89 -64.40
CA LYS A 160 96.09 -20.34 -65.28
C LYS A 160 97.39 -20.50 -64.50
N ALA A 161 98.04 -21.64 -64.69
CA ALA A 161 99.33 -21.93 -64.08
C ALA A 161 100.42 -20.99 -64.62
N ALA A 162 101.43 -20.69 -63.79
CA ALA A 162 102.63 -20.04 -64.28
C ALA A 162 103.30 -20.95 -65.30
N THR A 163 103.70 -20.39 -66.44
CA THR A 163 104.35 -21.16 -67.51
C THR A 163 105.56 -20.41 -68.01
N THR A 164 106.54 -21.15 -68.48
CA THR A 164 107.78 -20.59 -69.00
C THR A 164 107.66 -20.39 -70.51
N LYS A 165 107.97 -19.19 -71.00
CA LYS A 165 107.96 -18.88 -72.43
C LYS A 165 109.32 -18.36 -72.88
N TRP A 166 109.79 -18.87 -74.01
CA TRP A 166 110.99 -18.34 -74.67
C TRP A 166 110.68 -16.98 -75.29
N GLN A 167 111.46 -15.96 -74.93
CA GLN A 167 111.47 -14.67 -75.61
C GLN A 167 112.87 -14.34 -76.10
N LYS A 168 112.98 -13.63 -77.23
CA LYS A 168 114.27 -13.20 -77.77
C LYS A 168 114.91 -12.21 -76.80
N GLY A 169 116.04 -12.60 -76.23
CA GLY A 169 116.91 -11.74 -75.45
C GLY A 169 117.69 -10.79 -76.35
N LYS A 170 118.39 -9.83 -75.75
CA LYS A 170 119.34 -9.01 -76.51
C LYS A 170 120.44 -9.92 -77.07
N ALA A 171 120.81 -9.72 -78.33
CA ALA A 171 121.92 -10.42 -78.96
C ALA A 171 123.19 -10.24 -78.13
N ASP A 172 123.91 -11.34 -77.90
CA ASP A 172 125.13 -11.32 -77.10
C ASP A 172 126.20 -10.46 -77.78
N ALA A 173 126.66 -9.42 -77.09
CA ALA A 173 127.68 -8.50 -77.60
C ALA A 173 129.03 -9.20 -77.88
N SER A 174 129.23 -10.43 -77.35
CA SER A 174 130.40 -11.28 -77.58
C SER A 174 130.31 -12.16 -78.85
N CYS A 175 129.23 -12.08 -79.63
CA CYS A 175 129.05 -12.98 -80.77
C CYS A 175 129.91 -12.58 -81.98
N LEU A 176 130.81 -13.48 -82.40
CA LEU A 176 131.80 -13.28 -83.46
C LEU A 176 131.36 -13.83 -84.84
N SER A 177 130.09 -14.23 -85.01
CA SER A 177 129.56 -14.75 -86.28
C SER A 177 129.02 -13.62 -87.17
N ALA A 178 129.36 -13.64 -88.46
CA ALA A 178 128.94 -12.64 -89.44
C ALA A 178 127.46 -12.79 -89.89
N ASN A 179 126.81 -13.91 -89.55
CA ASN A 179 125.41 -14.16 -89.86
C ASN A 179 124.51 -13.72 -88.67
N PRO A 180 123.60 -12.74 -88.84
CA PRO A 180 122.75 -12.21 -87.76
C PRO A 180 121.80 -13.22 -87.12
N ALA A 181 121.58 -14.37 -87.77
CA ALA A 181 120.74 -15.44 -87.23
C ALA A 181 121.44 -16.27 -86.13
N ASP A 182 122.77 -16.33 -86.11
CA ASP A 182 123.53 -17.20 -85.19
C ASP A 182 123.71 -16.57 -83.80
N CYS A 183 123.56 -15.25 -83.69
CA CYS A 183 123.74 -14.49 -82.44
C CYS A 183 122.42 -14.33 -81.65
N GLN A 184 121.41 -15.16 -81.93
CA GLN A 184 120.07 -15.03 -81.35
C GLN A 184 119.98 -15.70 -79.98
N VAL A 185 120.07 -14.89 -78.92
CA VAL A 185 119.88 -15.36 -77.54
C VAL A 185 118.39 -15.48 -77.26
N TRP A 186 117.97 -16.62 -76.72
CA TRP A 186 116.62 -16.83 -76.22
C TRP A 186 116.67 -16.92 -74.70
N CYS A 187 115.87 -16.09 -74.03
CA CYS A 187 115.70 -16.11 -72.58
C CYS A 187 114.39 -16.81 -72.25
N LEU A 188 114.44 -17.84 -71.41
CA LEU A 188 113.24 -18.44 -70.85
C LEU A 188 112.76 -17.51 -69.73
N VAL A 189 111.62 -16.85 -69.93
CA VAL A 189 111.00 -16.01 -68.89
C VAL A 189 109.76 -16.65 -68.33
N GLU A 190 109.58 -16.49 -67.03
CA GLU A 190 108.40 -16.95 -66.32
C GLU A 190 107.24 -15.99 -66.57
N VAL A 191 106.14 -16.50 -67.14
CA VAL A 191 104.87 -15.78 -67.19
C VAL A 191 104.14 -16.08 -65.88
N PRO A 192 103.83 -15.06 -65.05
CA PRO A 192 103.25 -15.29 -63.73
C PRO A 192 101.85 -15.92 -63.84
N ALA A 193 101.51 -16.74 -62.86
CA ALA A 193 100.18 -17.32 -62.74
C ALA A 193 99.11 -16.21 -62.66
N VAL A 194 98.01 -16.40 -63.39
CA VAL A 194 96.86 -15.48 -63.34
C VAL A 194 95.86 -16.03 -62.33
N PHE A 195 95.60 -15.26 -61.28
CA PHE A 195 94.58 -15.55 -60.29
C PHE A 195 93.32 -14.74 -60.60
N LYS A 196 92.15 -15.37 -60.42
CA LYS A 196 90.86 -14.68 -60.47
C LYS A 196 90.25 -14.73 -59.08
N LYS A 197 89.89 -13.57 -58.56
CA LYS A 197 89.14 -13.47 -57.31
C LYS A 197 87.74 -14.03 -57.51
N VAL A 198 87.42 -15.11 -56.80
CA VAL A 198 86.08 -15.67 -56.74
C VAL A 198 85.51 -15.35 -55.35
N THR A 199 84.38 -14.64 -55.34
CA THR A 199 83.65 -14.32 -54.10
C THR A 199 82.68 -15.44 -53.79
N LYS A 200 82.82 -16.09 -52.63
CA LYS A 200 81.89 -17.10 -52.13
C LYS A 200 81.09 -16.52 -50.96
N LYS A 201 79.78 -16.46 -51.12
CA LYS A 201 78.85 -16.04 -50.06
C LYS A 201 78.38 -17.28 -49.30
N THR A 202 78.82 -17.44 -48.05
CA THR A 202 78.46 -18.60 -47.21
C THR A 202 77.51 -18.15 -46.11
N LEU A 203 76.44 -18.94 -45.88
CA LEU A 203 75.46 -18.68 -44.83
C LEU A 203 76.13 -18.88 -43.46
N LYS A 204 76.22 -17.80 -42.68
CA LYS A 204 76.83 -17.83 -41.34
C LYS A 204 75.79 -18.14 -40.27
N THR A 205 74.67 -17.42 -40.30
CA THR A 205 73.56 -17.61 -39.37
C THR A 205 72.26 -17.72 -40.17
N PRO A 206 71.49 -18.82 -40.06
CA PRO A 206 70.22 -18.96 -40.76
C PRO A 206 69.20 -17.94 -40.27
N ALA A 207 68.25 -17.57 -41.14
CA ALA A 207 67.13 -16.73 -40.74
C ALA A 207 66.35 -17.41 -39.60
N THR A 208 66.02 -16.64 -38.57
CA THR A 208 65.28 -17.14 -37.41
C THR A 208 64.15 -16.18 -37.06
N TYR A 209 63.26 -16.58 -36.16
CA TYR A 209 62.14 -15.77 -35.70
C TYR A 209 62.30 -15.48 -34.22
N ARG A 210 62.00 -14.24 -33.83
CA ARG A 210 61.76 -13.88 -32.42
C ARG A 210 60.26 -13.75 -32.21
N GLU A 211 59.78 -14.30 -31.09
CA GLU A 211 58.39 -14.14 -30.67
C GLU A 211 58.24 -12.90 -29.79
N GLU A 212 57.35 -12.00 -30.19
CA GLU A 212 56.95 -10.82 -29.43
C GLU A 212 55.49 -10.97 -29.01
N VAL A 213 55.21 -10.91 -27.71
CA VAL A 213 53.84 -10.97 -27.18
C VAL A 213 53.22 -9.58 -27.27
N VAL A 214 52.20 -9.43 -28.11
CA VAL A 214 51.41 -8.21 -28.18
C VAL A 214 50.29 -8.31 -27.13
N PRO A 215 50.20 -7.38 -26.16
CA PRO A 215 49.24 -7.48 -25.07
C PRO A 215 47.80 -7.31 -25.55
N ALA A 216 46.86 -7.85 -24.78
CA ALA A 216 45.44 -7.68 -25.05
C ALA A 216 45.04 -6.21 -24.87
N VAL A 217 44.21 -5.70 -25.78
CA VAL A 217 43.62 -4.36 -25.63
C VAL A 217 42.31 -4.53 -24.86
N THR A 218 42.25 -3.97 -23.66
CA THR A 218 41.06 -3.97 -22.80
C THR A 218 40.42 -2.59 -22.76
N LYS A 219 39.11 -2.56 -22.49
CA LYS A 219 38.34 -1.34 -22.25
C LYS A 219 37.50 -1.52 -21.00
N VAL A 220 37.55 -0.54 -20.11
CA VAL A 220 36.66 -0.48 -18.95
C VAL A 220 35.33 0.11 -19.41
N VAL A 221 34.24 -0.58 -19.10
CA VAL A 221 32.87 -0.14 -19.41
C VAL A 221 32.12 0.04 -18.10
N GLU A 222 31.44 1.18 -17.99
CA GLU A 222 30.60 1.50 -16.84
C GLU A 222 29.24 0.82 -16.96
N LYS A 223 28.81 0.15 -15.90
CA LYS A 223 27.53 -0.55 -15.78
C LYS A 223 26.77 0.01 -14.60
N LYS A 224 25.57 0.54 -14.85
CA LYS A 224 24.67 0.99 -13.78
C LYS A 224 24.02 -0.22 -13.10
N ILE A 225 24.24 -0.38 -11.80
CA ILE A 225 23.67 -1.47 -10.99
C ILE A 225 22.73 -0.90 -9.93
N VAL A 226 21.74 -1.70 -9.52
CA VAL A 226 20.85 -1.37 -8.38
C VAL A 226 21.56 -1.81 -7.10
N VAL A 227 21.94 -0.86 -6.25
CA VAL A 227 22.61 -1.13 -4.97
C VAL A 227 21.58 -1.45 -3.89
N GLU A 228 20.48 -0.69 -3.86
CA GLU A 228 19.36 -0.94 -2.97
C GLU A 228 18.05 -0.87 -3.77
N ALA A 229 17.24 -1.93 -3.69
CA ALA A 229 15.97 -1.98 -4.39
C ALA A 229 14.96 -1.00 -3.79
N ALA A 230 14.02 -0.51 -4.59
CA ALA A 230 12.94 0.33 -4.11
C ALA A 230 12.12 -0.41 -3.05
N LYS A 231 11.77 0.29 -1.97
CA LYS A 231 11.01 -0.25 -0.85
C LYS A 231 9.69 0.47 -0.73
N THR A 232 8.66 -0.28 -0.34
CA THR A 232 7.31 0.24 -0.14
C THR A 232 6.92 0.03 1.31
N ASN A 233 6.71 1.12 2.04
CA ASN A 233 6.26 1.07 3.42
C ASN A 233 4.77 1.44 3.49
N LYS A 234 3.96 0.60 4.16
CA LYS A 234 2.56 0.89 4.46
C LYS A 234 2.49 1.54 5.84
N VAL A 235 2.09 2.81 5.88
CA VAL A 235 1.90 3.57 7.12
C VAL A 235 0.40 3.64 7.41
N GLU A 236 -0.02 3.20 8.59
CA GLU A 236 -1.41 3.28 9.03
C GLU A 236 -1.73 4.70 9.52
N VAL A 237 -2.82 5.29 8.98
CA VAL A 237 -3.37 6.56 9.44
C VAL A 237 -4.65 6.25 10.22
N PRO A 238 -4.74 6.63 11.51
CA PRO A 238 -5.86 6.24 12.36
C PRO A 238 -7.16 6.94 11.95
N ALA A 239 -8.29 6.33 12.31
CA ALA A 239 -9.61 6.93 12.14
C ALA A 239 -9.77 8.18 13.02
N THR A 240 -10.48 9.19 12.52
CA THR A 240 -10.84 10.38 13.29
C THR A 240 -12.32 10.36 13.62
N TYR A 241 -12.67 10.76 14.84
CA TYR A 241 -14.04 10.74 15.36
C TYR A 241 -14.56 12.16 15.58
N LYS A 242 -15.88 12.32 15.48
CA LYS A 242 -16.58 13.54 15.89
C LYS A 242 -17.76 13.21 16.80
N THR A 243 -18.05 14.10 17.73
CA THR A 243 -19.21 13.98 18.62
C THR A 243 -20.43 14.58 17.93
N VAL A 244 -21.50 13.79 17.85
CA VAL A 244 -22.80 14.24 17.35
C VAL A 244 -23.80 14.20 18.50
N MET A 245 -24.62 15.26 18.61
CA MET A 245 -25.71 15.34 19.58
C MET A 245 -26.97 14.76 18.96
N ASN A 246 -27.39 13.59 19.44
CA ASN A 246 -28.61 12.93 18.98
C ASN A 246 -29.77 13.22 19.94
N LYS A 247 -30.86 13.79 19.41
CA LYS A 247 -32.09 14.02 20.17
C LYS A 247 -32.91 12.73 20.21
N VAL A 248 -32.86 12.02 21.33
CA VAL A 248 -33.54 10.74 21.52
C VAL A 248 -34.82 10.95 22.31
N LEU A 249 -35.93 10.35 21.86
CA LEU A 249 -37.18 10.29 22.61
C LEU A 249 -37.01 9.32 23.78
N VAL A 250 -36.98 9.84 25.01
CA VAL A 250 -36.83 9.03 26.23
C VAL A 250 -38.19 8.54 26.70
N LYS A 251 -39.20 9.41 26.65
CA LYS A 251 -40.56 9.07 27.06
C LYS A 251 -41.55 9.61 26.04
N LYS A 252 -42.29 8.69 25.42
CA LYS A 252 -43.40 9.02 24.54
C LYS A 252 -44.54 9.60 25.36
N GLY A 253 -45.00 10.79 24.96
CA GLY A 253 -46.16 11.46 25.50
C GLY A 253 -47.47 10.81 25.01
N GLY A 254 -48.58 11.56 25.15
CA GLY A 254 -49.91 11.09 24.81
C GLY A 254 -50.78 10.76 26.03
N PHE A 255 -51.92 10.12 25.76
CA PHE A 255 -52.94 9.73 26.74
C PHE A 255 -52.68 8.36 27.36
N GLN A 256 -51.42 8.04 27.68
CA GLN A 256 -51.04 6.69 28.10
C GLN A 256 -51.11 6.50 29.62
N GLU A 257 -50.93 7.58 30.39
CA GLU A 257 -50.84 7.53 31.85
C GLU A 257 -52.10 8.05 32.53
N TRP A 258 -52.61 7.27 33.48
CA TRP A 258 -53.66 7.71 34.39
C TRP A 258 -53.10 8.70 35.41
N ARG A 259 -53.75 9.86 35.55
CA ARG A 259 -53.42 10.84 36.57
C ARG A 259 -54.65 11.19 37.38
N GLU A 260 -54.43 11.47 38.66
CA GLU A 260 -55.47 11.97 39.55
C GLU A 260 -55.95 13.34 39.09
N VAL A 261 -57.25 13.44 38.88
CA VAL A 261 -57.96 14.66 38.48
C VAL A 261 -58.99 15.03 39.52
N LEU A 262 -59.34 16.31 39.50
CA LEU A 262 -60.39 16.80 40.38
C LEU A 262 -61.71 16.14 39.99
N CYS A 263 -62.29 15.42 40.94
CA CYS A 263 -63.61 14.84 40.79
C CYS A 263 -64.66 15.95 40.56
N ALA A 264 -65.69 15.64 39.77
CA ALA A 264 -66.74 16.60 39.40
C ALA A 264 -67.50 17.16 40.62
N ASP A 265 -67.72 16.34 41.65
CA ASP A 265 -68.35 16.74 42.92
C ASP A 265 -67.52 17.76 43.71
N LYS A 266 -66.21 17.74 43.54
CA LYS A 266 -65.26 18.67 44.18
C LYS A 266 -65.02 19.93 43.35
N LEU A 267 -65.62 20.07 42.16
CA LEU A 267 -65.58 21.27 41.33
C LEU A 267 -66.85 22.11 41.58
N ASN A 268 -66.86 22.85 42.68
CA ASN A 268 -67.96 23.75 43.04
C ASN A 268 -67.70 25.19 42.56
N GLU A 269 -68.74 26.05 42.66
CA GLU A 269 -68.67 27.45 42.22
C GLU A 269 -67.48 28.22 42.82
N GLN A 270 -67.21 28.04 44.12
CA GLN A 270 -66.09 28.70 44.81
C GLN A 270 -64.73 28.28 44.24
N ARG A 271 -64.58 26.99 43.91
CA ARG A 271 -63.37 26.46 43.29
C ARG A 271 -63.22 26.91 41.84
N ILE A 272 -64.31 26.96 41.08
CA ILE A 272 -64.28 27.51 39.70
C ILE A 272 -63.82 28.97 39.74
N LEU A 273 -64.35 29.77 40.66
CA LEU A 273 -63.93 31.16 40.84
C LEU A 273 -62.45 31.28 41.20
N ALA A 274 -61.97 30.42 42.10
CA ALA A 274 -60.56 30.38 42.47
C ALA A 274 -59.68 30.03 41.27
N ILE A 275 -60.08 29.07 40.44
CA ILE A 275 -59.37 28.67 39.22
C ILE A 275 -59.35 29.81 38.21
N GLN A 276 -60.50 30.46 37.94
CA GLN A 276 -60.56 31.60 37.02
C GLN A 276 -59.64 32.74 37.51
N LYS A 277 -59.69 33.10 38.80
CA LYS A 277 -58.80 34.13 39.37
C LYS A 277 -57.33 33.75 39.27
N ALA A 278 -56.98 32.50 39.57
CA ALA A 278 -55.61 32.01 39.51
C ALA A 278 -55.07 32.00 38.07
N LEU A 279 -55.87 31.53 37.10
CA LEU A 279 -55.51 31.58 35.69
C LEU A 279 -55.24 33.01 35.23
N LYS A 280 -56.11 33.96 35.61
CA LYS A 280 -55.91 35.38 35.29
C LYS A 280 -54.64 35.95 35.92
N ALA A 281 -54.35 35.59 37.17
CA ALA A 281 -53.15 36.01 37.87
C ALA A 281 -51.87 35.47 37.21
N GLU A 282 -51.92 34.26 36.66
CA GLU A 282 -50.85 33.66 35.85
C GLU A 282 -50.78 34.22 34.41
N GLY A 283 -51.66 35.16 34.04
CA GLY A 283 -51.66 35.82 32.74
C GLY A 283 -52.53 35.15 31.67
N TYR A 284 -53.30 34.12 32.02
CA TYR A 284 -54.20 33.40 31.11
C TYR A 284 -55.63 33.92 31.28
N ASP A 285 -56.27 34.41 30.22
CA ASP A 285 -57.60 35.01 30.33
C ASP A 285 -58.72 33.95 30.37
N PRO A 286 -59.35 33.66 31.53
CA PRO A 286 -60.37 32.61 31.62
C PRO A 286 -61.76 33.09 31.16
N GLY A 287 -61.89 34.36 30.74
CA GLY A 287 -63.17 35.04 30.57
C GLY A 287 -63.66 35.69 31.87
N PRO A 288 -64.97 35.96 31.98
CA PRO A 288 -65.58 36.49 33.20
C PRO A 288 -65.35 35.56 34.41
N PHE A 289 -65.31 36.15 35.60
CA PHE A 289 -65.26 35.42 36.87
C PHE A 289 -66.68 35.05 37.32
N ASP A 290 -67.36 34.25 36.50
CA ASP A 290 -68.79 33.94 36.59
C ASP A 290 -69.10 32.61 37.28
N ASN A 291 -68.10 31.94 37.86
CA ASN A 291 -68.21 30.60 38.46
C ASN A 291 -68.58 29.50 37.44
N ILE A 292 -68.51 29.77 36.13
CA ILE A 292 -68.82 28.80 35.08
C ILE A 292 -67.53 28.28 34.47
N PHE A 293 -67.34 26.96 34.49
CA PHE A 293 -66.19 26.32 33.84
C PHE A 293 -66.41 26.16 32.32
N GLY A 294 -66.56 27.31 31.65
CA GLY A 294 -66.91 27.43 30.24
C GLY A 294 -65.70 27.30 29.29
N THR A 295 -65.96 27.54 28.00
CA THR A 295 -64.95 27.39 26.93
C THR A 295 -63.70 28.24 27.16
N LYS A 296 -63.85 29.53 27.50
CA LYS A 296 -62.70 30.41 27.76
C LYS A 296 -61.85 29.94 28.94
N THR A 297 -62.49 29.48 30.01
CA THR A 297 -61.77 28.96 31.18
C THR A 297 -61.03 27.67 30.83
N LYS A 298 -61.62 26.79 30.01
CA LYS A 298 -60.97 25.58 29.50
C LYS A 298 -59.77 25.89 28.60
N GLU A 299 -59.91 26.85 27.69
CA GLU A 299 -58.83 27.28 26.80
C GLU A 299 -57.66 27.89 27.60
N ALA A 300 -57.97 28.76 28.56
CA ALA A 300 -56.97 29.34 29.47
C ALA A 300 -56.25 28.25 30.28
N LEU A 301 -57.00 27.26 30.78
CA LEU A 301 -56.42 26.12 31.49
C LEU A 301 -55.49 25.29 30.60
N ILE A 302 -55.93 24.94 29.39
CA ILE A 302 -55.13 24.15 28.45
C ILE A 302 -53.83 24.88 28.12
N LYS A 303 -53.90 26.19 27.85
CA LYS A 303 -52.72 27.00 27.56
C LYS A 303 -51.78 27.09 28.76
N PHE A 304 -52.32 27.29 29.96
CA PHE A 304 -51.56 27.25 31.20
C PHE A 304 -50.83 25.91 31.37
N GLN A 305 -51.54 24.80 31.14
CA GLN A 305 -50.97 23.45 31.25
C GLN A 305 -49.84 23.22 30.22
N GLN A 306 -50.05 23.63 28.97
CA GLN A 306 -49.06 23.52 27.90
C GLN A 306 -47.79 24.33 28.21
N ASP A 307 -47.94 25.58 28.61
CA ASP A 307 -46.82 26.50 28.86
C ASP A 307 -46.01 26.08 30.11
N LYS A 308 -46.66 25.48 31.10
CA LYS A 308 -46.00 24.97 32.32
C LYS A 308 -45.49 23.52 32.19
N GLY A 309 -45.65 22.88 31.01
CA GLY A 309 -45.25 21.49 30.80
C GLY A 309 -46.06 20.47 31.63
N LEU A 310 -47.28 20.84 32.02
CA LEU A 310 -48.19 20.01 32.81
C LEU A 310 -49.03 19.10 31.90
N PRO A 311 -49.60 18.00 32.44
CA PRO A 311 -50.51 17.15 31.68
C PRO A 311 -51.77 17.94 31.28
N VAL A 312 -52.08 17.93 29.98
CA VAL A 312 -53.11 18.78 29.36
C VAL A 312 -54.46 18.06 29.29
N GLY A 313 -55.54 18.83 29.46
CA GLY A 313 -56.90 18.44 29.07
C GLY A 313 -57.85 18.12 30.22
N ASN A 314 -57.34 17.87 31.43
CA ASN A 314 -58.15 17.75 32.65
C ASN A 314 -57.50 18.53 33.79
N LEU A 315 -58.31 18.94 34.76
CA LEU A 315 -57.83 19.60 35.97
C LEU A 315 -57.22 18.59 36.93
N ASN A 316 -55.95 18.25 36.69
CA ASN A 316 -55.19 17.33 37.54
C ASN A 316 -54.68 18.00 38.82
N MET A 317 -54.30 17.19 39.80
CA MET A 317 -53.79 17.69 41.08
C MET A 317 -52.51 18.53 40.93
N GLU A 318 -51.64 18.19 39.96
CA GLU A 318 -50.44 18.96 39.64
C GLU A 318 -50.79 20.39 39.16
N THR A 319 -51.85 20.51 38.35
CA THR A 319 -52.36 21.77 37.82
C THR A 319 -52.97 22.63 38.93
N LEU A 320 -53.79 22.05 39.80
CA LEU A 320 -54.34 22.76 40.96
C LEU A 320 -53.24 23.25 41.89
N LYS A 321 -52.23 22.41 42.16
CA LYS A 321 -51.07 22.79 42.95
C LYS A 321 -50.28 23.93 42.30
N SER A 322 -50.07 23.88 40.99
CA SER A 322 -49.39 24.94 40.22
C SER A 322 -50.17 26.26 40.25
N LEU A 323 -51.50 26.21 40.27
CA LEU A 323 -52.39 27.37 40.46
C LEU A 323 -52.53 27.83 41.92
N GLY A 324 -51.89 27.15 42.88
CA GLY A 324 -51.98 27.48 44.31
C GLY A 324 -53.32 27.12 44.97
N ILE A 325 -54.10 26.22 44.36
CA ILE A 325 -55.44 25.83 44.81
C ILE A 325 -55.37 24.47 45.53
N LYS A 326 -55.92 24.41 46.75
CA LYS A 326 -55.97 23.20 47.59
C LYS A 326 -57.35 22.55 47.56
#